data_AF-A0A1S3QQF7-F1
#
_entry.id   AF-A0A1S3QQF7-F1
#
_cell.length_a   1.000
_cell.length_b   1.000
_cell.length_c   1.000
_cell.angle_alpha   90.00
_cell.angle_beta   90.00
_cell.angle_gamma   90.00
#
_symmetry.space_group_name_H-M   'P 1'
#
loop_
_entity.id
_entity.type
_entity.pdbx_description
1 polymer ?
#
loop_
_entity_poly.entity_id
_entity_poly.type
_entity_poly.pdbx_seq_one_letter_code
_entity_poly.pdbx_strand_id
1 'polypeptide(L)'
;MTALGKLTGHIGSVMCLTVGQSVLGRDQVVTGSKDHYVKVFDVAEGMLGNVGPSHNFEPPHYDGIECLAIQGDVLFSASRDNGIKKWDLEQQELTQ
;
A
#
# COMPACT_ATOMS: atom_id res chain seq x y z
N MET A 1 -8.55 -4.73 24.29
CA MET A 1 -8.46 -3.88 23.09
C MET A 1 -8.99 -4.71 21.93
N THR A 2 -10.18 -4.38 21.42
CA THR A 2 -10.84 -5.18 20.38
C THR A 2 -10.46 -4.61 19.02
N ALA A 3 -10.04 -5.47 18.07
CA ALA A 3 -9.79 -5.03 16.70
C ALA A 3 -11.10 -4.55 16.06
N LEU A 4 -11.08 -3.36 15.45
CA LEU A 4 -12.25 -2.73 14.81
C LEU A 4 -12.52 -3.30 13.40
N GLY A 5 -11.48 -3.78 12.73
CA GLY A 5 -11.56 -4.27 11.35
C GLY A 5 -10.26 -4.88 10.84
N LYS A 6 -10.24 -5.25 9.57
CA LYS A 6 -9.09 -5.82 8.85
C LYS A 6 -9.01 -5.26 7.44
N LEU A 7 -7.80 -4.97 6.98
CA LEU A 7 -7.53 -4.67 5.57
C LEU A 7 -7.29 -6.00 4.85
N THR A 8 -8.11 -6.30 3.84
CA THR A 8 -8.11 -7.61 3.14
C THR A 8 -7.96 -7.41 1.64
N GLY A 9 -7.26 -8.30 0.95
CA GLY A 9 -7.12 -8.24 -0.51
C GLY A 9 -5.80 -8.78 -1.05
N HIS A 10 -4.75 -8.84 -0.24
CA HIS A 10 -3.53 -9.58 -0.57
C HIS A 10 -3.77 -11.09 -0.55
N ILE A 11 -3.10 -11.80 -1.45
CA ILE A 11 -3.10 -13.28 -1.50
C ILE A 11 -1.86 -13.87 -0.83
N GLY A 12 -0.90 -13.02 -0.44
CA GLY A 12 0.29 -13.37 0.32
C GLY A 12 0.35 -12.67 1.69
N SER A 13 1.36 -13.00 2.49
CA SER A 13 1.64 -12.32 3.75
C SER A 13 1.97 -10.84 3.49
N VAL A 14 1.28 -9.94 4.19
CA VAL A 14 1.66 -8.53 4.26
C VAL A 14 2.94 -8.42 5.09
N MET A 15 4.00 -7.92 4.48
CA MET A 15 5.35 -7.89 5.06
C MET A 15 5.72 -6.50 5.60
N CYS A 16 5.22 -5.45 4.95
CA CYS A 16 5.48 -4.07 5.32
C CYS A 16 4.24 -3.20 5.06
N LEU A 17 4.17 -2.07 5.75
CA LEU A 17 3.17 -1.05 5.52
C LEU A 17 3.74 0.34 5.81
N THR A 18 3.13 1.36 5.23
CA THR A 18 3.34 2.76 5.58
C THR A 18 1.99 3.48 5.56
N VAL A 19 1.92 4.65 6.20
CA VAL A 19 0.69 5.45 6.27
C VAL A 19 1.01 6.84 5.75
N GLY A 20 0.22 7.28 4.77
CA GLY A 20 0.19 8.65 4.27
C GLY A 20 -1.14 9.31 4.56
N GLN A 21 -1.29 10.57 4.14
CA GLN A 21 -2.57 11.27 4.16
C GLN A 21 -3.02 11.54 2.73
N SER A 22 -4.26 11.17 2.42
CA SER A 22 -4.91 11.56 1.18
C SER A 22 -5.13 13.08 1.16
N VAL A 23 -5.26 13.66 -0.04
CA VAL A 23 -5.67 15.06 -0.28
C VAL A 23 -6.95 15.44 0.49
N LEU A 24 -7.82 14.46 0.79
CA LEU A 24 -9.05 14.65 1.55
C LEU A 24 -8.89 14.48 3.07
N GLY A 25 -7.66 14.43 3.58
CA GLY A 25 -7.36 14.28 5.01
C GLY A 25 -7.70 12.92 5.60
N ARG A 26 -7.86 11.89 4.75
CA ARG A 26 -8.08 10.50 5.19
C ARG A 26 -6.76 9.76 5.30
N ASP A 27 -6.68 8.82 6.23
CA ASP A 27 -5.52 7.94 6.35
C ASP A 27 -5.46 7.02 5.14
N GLN A 28 -4.36 7.09 4.41
CA GLN A 28 -4.05 6.16 3.33
C GLN A 28 -3.03 5.15 3.83
N VAL A 29 -3.48 3.91 4.03
CA VAL A 29 -2.61 2.81 4.40
C VAL A 29 -2.13 2.14 3.13
N VAL A 30 -0.81 2.11 2.94
CA VAL A 30 -0.17 1.44 1.82
C VAL A 30 0.53 0.18 2.33
N THR A 31 0.28 -0.96 1.71
CA THR A 31 0.78 -2.27 2.17
C THR A 31 1.57 -2.98 1.08
N GLY A 32 2.65 -3.63 1.46
CA GLY A 32 3.49 -4.46 0.58
C GLY A 32 3.47 -5.92 1.03
N SER A 33 3.42 -6.84 0.08
CA SER A 33 3.16 -8.26 0.35
C SER A 33 4.12 -9.20 -0.37
N LYS A 34 4.19 -10.44 0.12
CA LYS A 34 4.84 -11.57 -0.57
C LYS A 34 4.18 -11.94 -1.89
N ASP A 35 2.98 -11.43 -2.19
CA ASP A 35 2.34 -11.59 -3.51
C ASP A 35 2.86 -10.61 -4.57
N HIS A 36 3.92 -9.86 -4.26
CA HIS A 36 4.62 -8.91 -5.14
C HIS A 36 3.87 -7.58 -5.37
N TYR A 37 2.69 -7.42 -4.78
CA TYR A 37 1.88 -6.23 -4.96
C TYR A 37 2.05 -5.22 -3.83
N VAL A 38 1.83 -3.97 -4.22
CA VAL A 38 1.60 -2.84 -3.33
C VAL A 38 0.14 -2.42 -3.47
N LYS A 39 -0.59 -2.34 -2.35
CA LYS A 39 -2.01 -1.95 -2.33
C LYS A 39 -2.24 -0.74 -1.45
N VAL A 40 -3.24 0.06 -1.82
CA VAL A 40 -3.67 1.24 -1.06
C VAL A 40 -5.06 0.98 -0.48
N PHE A 41 -5.25 1.42 0.76
CA PHE A 41 -6.51 1.36 1.48
C PHE A 41 -6.82 2.75 2.03
N ASP A 42 -7.99 3.27 1.68
CA ASP A 42 -8.50 4.50 2.29
C ASP A 42 -9.25 4.14 3.57
N VAL A 43 -8.68 4.50 4.72
CA VAL A 43 -9.25 4.20 6.03
C VAL A 43 -9.81 5.50 6.61
N ALA A 44 -11.13 5.56 6.76
CA ALA A 44 -11.80 6.66 7.44
C ALA A 44 -12.07 6.31 8.92
N GLU A 45 -12.16 7.34 9.75
CA GLU A 45 -12.56 7.18 11.15
C GLU A 45 -13.91 6.46 11.25
N GLY A 46 -13.99 5.46 12.12
CA GLY A 46 -15.21 4.67 12.33
C GLY A 46 -15.47 3.58 11.29
N MET A 47 -14.57 3.32 10.33
CA MET A 47 -14.68 2.13 9.48
C MET A 47 -14.50 0.84 10.30
N LEU A 48 -15.46 -0.07 10.16
CA LEU A 48 -15.52 -1.35 10.87
C LEU A 48 -15.56 -2.52 9.88
N GLY A 49 -15.04 -3.67 10.28
CA GLY A 49 -15.09 -4.90 9.49
C GLY A 49 -13.97 -5.02 8.45
N ASN A 50 -14.25 -5.70 7.34
CA ASN A 50 -13.25 -5.96 6.29
C ASN A 50 -13.26 -4.84 5.26
N VAL A 51 -12.13 -4.16 5.11
CA VAL A 51 -11.91 -3.09 4.12
C VAL A 51 -11.08 -3.65 2.97
N GLY A 52 -11.57 -3.45 1.75
CA GLY A 52 -10.85 -3.81 0.52
C GLY A 52 -9.91 -2.70 0.05
N PRO A 53 -8.95 -3.01 -0.84
CA PRO A 53 -8.06 -1.99 -1.39
C PRO A 53 -8.84 -1.01 -2.26
N SER A 54 -8.51 0.27 -2.16
CA SER A 54 -8.98 1.29 -3.11
C SER A 54 -8.16 1.28 -4.40
N HIS A 55 -6.89 0.86 -4.32
CA HIS A 55 -6.01 0.76 -5.47
C HIS A 55 -5.01 -0.40 -5.36
N ASN A 56 -4.59 -0.93 -6.51
CA ASN A 56 -3.51 -1.90 -6.67
C ASN A 56 -2.50 -1.38 -7.68
N PHE A 57 -1.27 -1.14 -7.26
CA PHE A 57 -0.24 -0.58 -8.15
C PHE A 57 0.19 -1.61 -9.19
N GLU A 58 0.29 -1.15 -10.45
CA GLU A 58 0.68 -1.94 -11.61
C GLU A 58 1.79 -1.22 -12.40
N PRO A 59 2.75 -1.95 -13.00
CA PRO A 59 2.97 -3.40 -12.89
C PRO A 59 3.61 -3.79 -11.54
N PRO A 60 3.40 -5.02 -11.03
CA PRO A 60 3.97 -5.45 -9.75
C PRO A 60 5.50 -5.54 -9.79
N HIS A 61 6.09 -5.75 -8.62
CA HIS A 61 7.44 -6.29 -8.53
C HIS A 61 7.47 -7.76 -8.97
N TYR A 62 8.68 -8.31 -9.15
CA TYR A 62 8.86 -9.72 -9.52
C TYR A 62 9.05 -10.66 -8.33
N ASP A 63 9.15 -10.13 -7.12
CA ASP A 63 9.22 -10.86 -5.85
C ASP A 63 8.61 -10.00 -4.71
N GLY A 64 8.54 -10.54 -3.50
CA GLY A 64 7.89 -9.93 -2.35
C GLY A 64 8.42 -8.55 -1.97
N ILE A 65 7.50 -7.67 -1.56
CA ILE A 65 7.82 -6.31 -1.11
C ILE A 65 8.38 -6.35 0.32
N GLU A 66 9.52 -5.71 0.54
CA GLU A 66 10.24 -5.68 1.83
C GLU A 66 10.20 -4.32 2.50
N CYS A 67 10.07 -3.22 1.73
CA CYS A 67 10.07 -1.87 2.27
C CYS A 67 9.14 -0.94 1.49
N LEU A 68 8.50 -0.02 2.22
CA LEU A 68 7.72 1.09 1.68
C LEU A 68 8.13 2.38 2.38
N ALA A 69 8.30 3.46 1.62
CA ALA A 69 8.56 4.80 2.15
C ALA A 69 7.78 5.84 1.35
N ILE A 70 7.16 6.80 2.05
CA ILE A 70 6.45 7.92 1.43
C ILE A 70 7.26 9.21 1.64
N GLN A 71 7.38 10.00 0.59
CA GLN A 71 7.94 11.35 0.64
C GLN A 71 7.08 12.30 -0.21
N GLY A 72 6.28 13.15 0.45
CA GLY A 72 5.25 13.94 -0.24
C GLY A 72 4.25 13.02 -0.92
N ASP A 73 3.94 13.29 -2.19
CA ASP A 73 3.02 12.50 -3.01
C ASP A 73 3.71 11.33 -3.74
N VAL A 74 4.94 10.99 -3.34
CA VAL A 74 5.70 9.91 -3.92
C VAL A 74 5.80 8.74 -2.95
N LEU A 75 5.53 7.55 -3.47
CA LEU A 75 5.81 6.29 -2.79
C LEU A 75 7.02 5.60 -3.42
N PHE A 76 7.89 5.07 -2.58
CA PHE A 76 8.97 4.17 -2.97
C PHE A 76 8.69 2.78 -2.41
N SER A 77 8.81 1.75 -3.25
CA SER A 77 8.77 0.35 -2.84
C SER A 77 10.06 -0.36 -3.18
N ALA A 78 10.57 -1.18 -2.26
CA ALA A 78 11.72 -2.05 -2.49
C ALA A 78 11.32 -3.52 -2.33
N SER A 79 11.82 -4.38 -3.22
CA SER A 79 11.47 -5.80 -3.28
C SER A 79 12.71 -6.69 -3.27
N ARG A 80 12.50 -7.97 -2.95
CA ARG A 80 13.47 -9.06 -3.10
C ARG A 80 13.93 -9.27 -4.55
N ASP A 81 13.23 -8.69 -5.53
CA ASP A 81 13.65 -8.69 -6.93
C ASP A 81 14.87 -7.78 -7.20
N ASN A 82 15.43 -7.16 -6.16
CA ASN A 82 16.52 -6.20 -6.18
C ASN A 82 16.16 -4.85 -6.84
N GLY A 83 14.87 -4.61 -7.10
CA GLY A 83 14.33 -3.40 -7.68
C GLY A 83 13.73 -2.45 -6.66
N ILE A 84 13.79 -1.16 -6.99
CA ILE A 84 13.03 -0.09 -6.34
C ILE A 84 12.11 0.51 -7.38
N LYS A 85 10.84 0.68 -7.06
CA LYS A 85 9.87 1.39 -7.89
C LYS A 85 9.43 2.68 -7.22
N LYS A 86 9.20 3.71 -8.03
CA LYS A 86 8.68 5.02 -7.63
C LYS A 86 7.28 5.18 -8.20
N TRP A 87 6.34 5.49 -7.32
CA TRP A 87 4.93 5.65 -7.67
C TRP A 87 4.46 7.05 -7.35
N ASP A 88 3.61 7.59 -8.21
CA ASP A 88 2.82 8.78 -7.93
C ASP A 88 1.58 8.37 -7.13
N LEU A 89 1.39 8.91 -5.93
CA LEU A 89 0.25 8.58 -5.07
C LEU A 89 -1.05 9.28 -5.51
N GLU A 90 -0.95 10.43 -6.19
CA GLU A 90 -2.10 11.18 -6.67
C GLU A 90 -2.67 10.54 -7.94
N GLN A 91 -1.80 10.24 -8.90
CA GLN A 91 -2.17 9.58 -10.16
C GLN A 91 -2.26 8.05 -10.04
N GLN A 92 -1.71 7.49 -8.96
CA GLN A 92 -1.68 6.06 -8.68
C GLN A 92 -0.99 5.25 -9.80
N GLU A 93 0.14 5.75 -10.29
CA GLU A 93 0.86 5.14 -11.41
C GLU A 93 2.38 5.00 -11.16
N LEU A 94 3.00 4.09 -11.90
CA LEU A 94 4.46 3.93 -11.91
C LEU A 94 5.11 5.12 -12.62
N THR A 95 6.05 5.78 -11.95
CA THR A 95 6.85 6.86 -12.54
C THR A 95 8.29 6.46 -12.81
N GLN A 96 8.82 5.45 -12.10
CA GLN A 96 10.17 4.90 -12.32
C GLN A 96 10.31 3.47 -11.81
#